data_AF-A0A1T3CYG6-F1
#
_entry.id   AF-A0A1T3CYG6-F1
#
_cell.length_a   1.000
_cell.length_b   1.000
_cell.length_c   1.000
_cell.angle_alpha   90.00
_cell.angle_beta   90.00
_cell.angle_gamma   90.00
#
_symmetry.space_group_name_H-M   'P 1'
#
loop_
_entity.id
_entity.type
_entity.pdbx_description
1 polymer ?
#
loop_
_entity_poly.entity_id
_entity_poly.type
_entity_poly.pdbx_seq_one_letter_code
_entity_poly.pdbx_strand_id
1 'polypeptide(L)'
;MHDWSLTVAPESTMSSPHDIALRWHLRIEQFRYRVSQALTSNALDPAGFMSARERLSLYRLLNASLVDLEREAINMTRNRFAPLKPANYANDCAAITRYYLAAARLHLHSFYLFDEPSVDGYSDRIVVLYQTAYSLIEQCLEMDNQESGFFHYCPFFCYQVFVSAAFIILKVMMNGYFEKLLDIEAGKRLLDAAISSLRKMSVANNDLPGRLSDVIGFFCTLPDPRVISGDSVDDLRLRVRNRLSMSIVYDSLWEWRKHFQSDGGDNENSEETQDKSMVPNYSRFR
;
A
#
# COMPACT_ATOMS: atom_id res chain seq x y z
N MET A 1 0.95 -16.15 -22.34
CA MET A 1 1.90 -15.14 -21.86
C MET A 1 2.97 -15.91 -21.11
N HIS A 2 4.19 -16.00 -21.67
CA HIS A 2 5.23 -16.86 -21.10
C HIS A 2 5.67 -16.31 -19.74
N ASP A 3 5.56 -17.16 -18.73
CA ASP A 3 6.04 -16.96 -17.38
C ASP A 3 7.57 -16.85 -17.45
N TRP A 4 8.13 -15.65 -17.30
CA TRP A 4 9.55 -15.51 -16.98
C TRP A 4 9.73 -16.01 -15.57
N SER A 5 9.84 -17.33 -15.45
CA SER A 5 9.90 -17.99 -14.18
C SER A 5 11.13 -17.47 -13.43
N LEU A 6 10.91 -16.63 -12.42
CA LEU A 6 11.92 -16.18 -11.45
C LEU A 6 12.57 -17.37 -10.70
N THR A 7 12.19 -18.61 -11.02
CA THR A 7 12.61 -19.88 -10.43
C THR A 7 14.01 -20.34 -10.84
N VAL A 8 14.62 -19.75 -11.88
CA VAL A 8 15.97 -20.15 -12.33
C VAL A 8 16.97 -19.02 -12.07
N ALA A 9 17.65 -19.07 -10.93
CA ALA A 9 18.96 -18.43 -10.84
C ALA A 9 19.95 -19.32 -11.60
N PRO A 10 20.73 -18.81 -12.58
CA PRO A 10 21.80 -19.58 -13.20
C PRO A 10 22.96 -19.67 -12.19
N GLU A 11 22.85 -20.60 -11.23
CA GLU A 11 23.88 -20.76 -10.20
C GLU A 11 25.19 -21.33 -10.76
N SER A 12 25.23 -21.80 -12.01
CA SER A 12 26.37 -22.57 -12.55
C SER A 12 27.16 -21.93 -13.69
N THR A 13 26.85 -20.73 -14.20
CA THR A 13 27.52 -20.22 -15.43
C THR A 13 27.80 -18.73 -15.54
N MET A 14 27.69 -17.92 -14.49
CA MET A 14 27.96 -16.47 -14.59
C MET A 14 29.19 -16.05 -13.79
N SER A 15 30.34 -16.06 -14.47
CA SER A 15 31.65 -15.57 -14.04
C SER A 15 31.76 -14.03 -13.99
N SER A 16 30.66 -13.31 -13.78
CA SER A 16 30.65 -11.86 -13.57
C SER A 16 30.42 -11.57 -12.09
N PRO A 17 31.19 -10.66 -11.45
CA PRO A 17 30.87 -10.17 -10.12
C PRO A 17 29.60 -9.31 -10.23
N HIS A 18 28.44 -9.96 -10.29
CA HIS A 18 27.15 -9.28 -10.25
C HIS A 18 27.10 -8.44 -8.97
N ASP A 19 26.56 -7.23 -9.08
CA ASP A 19 26.33 -6.38 -7.93
C ASP A 19 25.55 -7.18 -6.87
N ILE A 20 26.14 -7.34 -5.70
CA ILE A 20 25.58 -8.14 -4.62
C ILE A 20 24.19 -7.63 -4.21
N ALA A 21 23.93 -6.32 -4.37
CA ALA A 21 22.62 -5.73 -4.13
C ALA A 21 21.57 -6.29 -5.11
N LEU A 22 21.91 -6.45 -6.40
CA LEU A 22 20.99 -7.01 -7.39
C LEU A 22 20.65 -8.48 -7.10
N ARG A 23 21.61 -9.27 -6.61
CA ARG A 23 21.33 -10.66 -6.19
C ARG A 23 20.35 -10.70 -5.02
N TRP A 24 20.48 -9.77 -4.07
CA TRP A 24 19.54 -9.66 -2.96
C TRP A 24 18.16 -9.21 -3.41
N HIS A 25 18.08 -8.19 -4.26
CA HIS A 25 16.80 -7.74 -4.81
C HIS A 25 16.09 -8.87 -5.56
N LEU A 26 16.82 -9.69 -6.33
CA LEU A 26 16.25 -10.88 -6.98
C LEU A 26 15.70 -11.90 -5.96
N ARG A 27 16.47 -12.26 -4.91
CA ARG A 27 16.00 -13.19 -3.87
C ARG A 27 14.76 -12.66 -3.14
N ILE A 28 14.69 -11.36 -2.91
CA ILE A 28 13.54 -10.71 -2.26
C ILE A 28 12.31 -10.74 -3.18
N GLU A 29 12.47 -10.46 -4.47
CA GLU A 29 11.37 -10.55 -5.43
C GLU A 29 10.89 -12.00 -5.63
N GLN A 30 11.80 -12.99 -5.63
CA GLN A 30 11.43 -14.40 -5.59
C GLN A 30 10.61 -14.76 -4.35
N PHE A 31 10.95 -14.20 -3.18
CA PHE A 31 10.15 -14.37 -1.97
C PHE A 31 8.76 -13.75 -2.12
N ARG A 32 8.64 -12.51 -2.63
CA ARG A 32 7.34 -11.86 -2.87
C ARG A 32 6.47 -12.67 -3.83
N TYR A 33 7.06 -13.20 -4.89
CA TYR A 33 6.39 -14.10 -5.81
C TYR A 33 5.87 -15.37 -5.11
N ARG A 34 6.71 -16.02 -4.28
CA ARG A 34 6.30 -17.19 -3.48
C ARG A 34 5.16 -16.87 -2.51
N VAL A 35 5.15 -15.69 -1.90
CA VAL A 35 4.04 -15.23 -1.04
C VAL A 35 2.75 -15.15 -1.84
N SER A 36 2.77 -14.47 -2.99
CA SER A 36 1.61 -14.37 -3.88
C SER A 36 1.11 -15.76 -4.27
N GLN A 37 2.00 -16.61 -4.78
CA GLN A 37 1.65 -17.96 -5.21
C GLN A 37 1.07 -18.79 -4.06
N ALA A 38 1.73 -18.84 -2.91
CA ALA A 38 1.29 -19.67 -1.78
C ALA A 38 -0.08 -19.25 -1.24
N LEU A 39 -0.40 -17.95 -1.23
CA LEU A 39 -1.63 -17.44 -0.65
C LEU A 39 -2.80 -17.36 -1.64
N THR A 40 -2.53 -17.42 -2.96
CA THR A 40 -3.56 -17.23 -4.01
C THR A 40 -3.64 -18.34 -5.08
N SER A 41 -3.15 -19.56 -4.81
CA SER A 41 -3.20 -20.67 -5.79
C SER A 41 -4.42 -21.61 -5.64
N ASN A 42 -5.51 -21.19 -4.98
CA ASN A 42 -6.67 -22.05 -4.76
C ASN A 42 -7.64 -21.92 -5.93
N ALA A 43 -7.62 -22.89 -6.84
CA ALA A 43 -8.51 -22.91 -8.00
C ALA A 43 -10.00 -23.04 -7.64
N LEU A 44 -10.33 -23.43 -6.41
CA LEU A 44 -11.71 -23.60 -5.94
C LEU A 44 -12.31 -22.31 -5.36
N ASP A 45 -11.49 -21.30 -5.06
CA ASP A 45 -11.96 -20.00 -4.56
C ASP A 45 -12.03 -18.98 -5.71
N PRO A 46 -13.15 -18.26 -5.92
CA PRO A 46 -13.28 -17.29 -7.00
C PRO A 46 -12.22 -16.17 -6.98
N ALA A 47 -11.65 -15.87 -5.81
CA ALA A 47 -10.57 -14.90 -5.65
C ALA A 47 -9.18 -15.55 -5.48
N GLY A 48 -9.09 -16.88 -5.59
CA GLY A 48 -7.86 -17.66 -5.54
C GLY A 48 -7.34 -17.98 -4.14
N PHE A 49 -7.98 -17.54 -3.05
CA PHE A 49 -7.37 -17.63 -1.72
C PHE A 49 -7.44 -19.03 -1.09
N MET A 50 -6.36 -19.41 -0.40
CA MET A 50 -6.35 -20.61 0.47
C MET A 50 -7.41 -20.52 1.59
N SER A 51 -7.78 -21.64 2.21
CA SER A 51 -8.67 -21.61 3.37
C SER A 51 -8.04 -20.84 4.54
N ALA A 52 -8.87 -20.29 5.45
CA ALA A 52 -8.37 -19.50 6.59
C ALA A 52 -7.33 -20.26 7.43
N ARG A 53 -7.55 -21.56 7.69
CA ARG A 53 -6.63 -22.39 8.46
C ARG A 53 -5.27 -22.59 7.77
N GLU A 54 -5.28 -22.80 6.46
CA GLU A 54 -4.05 -22.95 5.67
C GLU A 54 -3.28 -21.63 5.61
N ARG A 55 -3.97 -20.51 5.40
CA ARG A 55 -3.35 -19.17 5.41
C ARG A 55 -2.62 -18.89 6.71
N LEU A 56 -3.21 -19.20 7.87
CA LEU A 56 -2.55 -19.00 9.16
C LEU A 56 -1.23 -19.79 9.29
N SER A 57 -1.21 -21.03 8.82
CA SER A 57 0.02 -21.85 8.80
C SER A 57 1.06 -21.27 7.84
N LEU A 58 0.62 -20.82 6.66
CA LEU A 58 1.48 -20.19 5.66
C LEU A 58 2.05 -18.86 6.17
N TYR A 59 1.28 -18.03 6.85
CA TYR A 59 1.78 -16.78 7.44
C TYR A 59 2.93 -17.05 8.40
N ARG A 60 2.82 -18.06 9.28
CA ARG A 60 3.90 -18.41 10.21
C ARG A 60 5.17 -18.82 9.47
N LEU A 61 5.04 -19.70 8.48
CA LEU A 61 6.17 -20.18 7.67
C LEU A 61 6.83 -19.05 6.84
N LEU A 62 6.02 -18.23 6.18
CA LEU A 62 6.48 -17.13 5.33
C LEU A 62 7.12 -16.00 6.15
N ASN A 63 6.58 -15.69 7.33
CA ASN A 63 7.20 -14.72 8.24
C ASN A 63 8.56 -15.22 8.75
N ALA A 64 8.66 -16.48 9.16
CA ALA A 64 9.95 -17.06 9.56
C ALA A 64 10.97 -17.00 8.40
N SER A 65 10.55 -17.38 7.20
CA SER A 65 11.38 -17.31 5.98
C SER A 65 11.83 -15.89 5.65
N LEU A 66 10.98 -14.89 5.88
CA LEU A 66 11.31 -13.49 5.68
C LEU A 66 12.36 -13.01 6.69
N VAL A 67 12.20 -13.37 7.97
CA VAL A 67 13.17 -13.03 9.02
C VAL A 67 14.55 -13.64 8.72
N ASP A 68 14.59 -14.87 8.23
CA ASP A 68 15.83 -15.51 7.81
C ASP A 68 16.46 -14.77 6.61
N LEU A 69 15.65 -14.42 5.61
CA LEU A 69 16.09 -13.66 4.44
C LEU A 69 16.69 -12.29 4.83
N GLU A 70 16.06 -11.59 5.76
CA GLU A 70 16.54 -10.31 6.28
C GLU A 70 17.86 -10.44 7.02
N ARG A 71 17.96 -11.45 7.89
CA ARG A 71 19.19 -11.73 8.65
C ARG A 71 20.35 -11.99 7.69
N GLU A 72 20.14 -12.80 6.66
CA GLU A 72 21.18 -13.08 5.66
C GLU A 72 21.57 -11.82 4.86
N ALA A 73 20.59 -11.03 4.42
CA ALA A 73 20.83 -9.81 3.64
C ALA A 73 21.61 -8.77 4.45
N ILE A 74 21.22 -8.51 5.70
CA ILE A 74 21.90 -7.56 6.60
C ILE A 74 23.33 -8.00 6.87
N ASN A 75 23.55 -9.28 7.17
CA ASN A 75 24.88 -9.82 7.46
C ASN A 75 25.84 -9.69 6.27
N MET A 76 25.35 -9.86 5.03
CA MET A 76 26.21 -9.73 3.86
C MET A 76 26.52 -8.28 3.49
N THR A 77 25.58 -7.36 3.69
CA THR A 77 25.81 -5.93 3.45
C THR A 77 26.88 -5.35 4.40
N ARG A 78 26.96 -5.86 5.63
CA ARG A 78 27.99 -5.45 6.59
C ARG A 78 29.40 -5.96 6.27
N ASN A 79 29.53 -7.16 5.72
CA ASN A 79 30.82 -7.87 5.63
C ASN A 79 31.60 -7.68 4.32
N ARG A 80 30.99 -7.19 3.23
CA ARG A 80 31.62 -7.24 1.89
C ARG A 80 31.76 -5.92 1.12
N PHE A 81 31.07 -4.86 1.53
CA PHE A 81 31.19 -3.56 0.86
C PHE A 81 32.42 -2.75 1.30
N ALA A 82 33.21 -3.27 2.25
CA ALA A 82 34.23 -2.51 2.96
C ALA A 82 35.50 -2.10 2.17
N PRO A 83 35.91 -2.67 1.01
CA PRO A 83 37.13 -2.16 0.37
C PRO A 83 37.03 -1.66 -1.09
N LEU A 84 35.88 -1.71 -1.78
CA LEU A 84 35.87 -1.54 -3.25
C LEU A 84 35.01 -0.40 -3.82
N LYS A 85 34.11 0.22 -3.03
CA LYS A 85 33.25 1.32 -3.50
C LYS A 85 33.22 2.46 -2.46
N PRO A 86 32.93 3.72 -2.87
CA PRO A 86 32.79 4.84 -1.94
C PRO A 86 31.76 4.54 -0.85
N ALA A 87 31.98 5.02 0.38
CA ALA A 87 31.12 4.77 1.52
C ALA A 87 29.64 5.09 1.25
N ASN A 88 29.36 6.19 0.53
CA ASN A 88 28.02 6.61 0.17
C ASN A 88 27.29 5.56 -0.70
N TYR A 89 27.99 4.96 -1.67
CA TYR A 89 27.41 3.91 -2.52
C TYR A 89 26.98 2.68 -1.72
N ALA A 90 27.82 2.25 -0.77
CA ALA A 90 27.51 1.09 0.06
C ALA A 90 26.29 1.35 0.95
N ASN A 91 26.18 2.57 1.50
CA ASN A 91 25.05 3.01 2.32
C ASN A 91 23.75 3.09 1.52
N ASP A 92 23.80 3.63 0.30
CA ASP A 92 22.65 3.72 -0.59
C ASP A 92 22.15 2.32 -0.99
N CYS A 93 23.06 1.42 -1.37
CA CYS A 93 22.71 0.03 -1.68
C CYS A 93 22.06 -0.67 -0.48
N ALA A 94 22.60 -0.46 0.73
CA ALA A 94 22.04 -1.01 1.95
C ALA A 94 20.64 -0.46 2.25
N ALA A 95 20.42 0.85 2.04
CA ALA A 95 19.11 1.48 2.20
C ALA A 95 18.08 0.92 1.21
N ILE A 96 18.47 0.77 -0.05
CA ILE A 96 17.61 0.18 -1.09
C ILE A 96 17.28 -1.27 -0.74
N THR A 97 18.26 -2.12 -0.38
CA THR A 97 17.98 -3.51 0.00
C THR A 97 17.04 -3.61 1.20
N ARG A 98 17.21 -2.73 2.21
CA ARG A 98 16.26 -2.63 3.35
C ARG A 98 14.86 -2.25 2.87
N TYR A 99 14.74 -1.34 1.91
CA TYR A 99 13.45 -0.98 1.32
C TYR A 99 12.77 -2.17 0.65
N TYR A 100 13.50 -2.95 -0.15
CA TYR A 100 12.96 -4.17 -0.77
C TYR A 100 12.46 -5.19 0.26
N LEU A 101 13.18 -5.37 1.37
CA LEU A 101 12.76 -6.24 2.48
C LEU A 101 11.48 -5.72 3.16
N ALA A 102 11.41 -4.41 3.43
CA ALA A 102 10.22 -3.76 3.96
C ALA A 102 9.02 -3.91 3.00
N ALA A 103 9.23 -3.74 1.69
CA ALA A 103 8.21 -3.95 0.66
C ALA A 103 7.71 -5.40 0.62
N ALA A 104 8.61 -6.37 0.78
CA ALA A 104 8.26 -7.79 0.87
C ALA A 104 7.44 -8.12 2.13
N ARG A 105 7.81 -7.52 3.27
CA ARG A 105 7.03 -7.62 4.52
C ARG A 105 5.64 -7.03 4.35
N LEU A 106 5.54 -5.80 3.83
CA LEU A 106 4.25 -5.15 3.60
C LEU A 106 3.39 -6.00 2.68
N HIS A 107 3.96 -6.56 1.60
CA HIS A 107 3.25 -7.44 0.69
C HIS A 107 2.68 -8.67 1.40
N LEU A 108 3.47 -9.37 2.23
CA LEU A 108 3.00 -10.50 3.03
C LEU A 108 1.91 -10.09 4.03
N HIS A 109 2.15 -9.04 4.82
CA HIS A 109 1.21 -8.60 5.85
C HIS A 109 -0.08 -8.04 5.27
N SER A 110 -0.05 -7.49 4.05
CA SER A 110 -1.27 -7.02 3.36
C SER A 110 -2.30 -8.14 3.20
N PHE A 111 -1.87 -9.41 3.18
CA PHE A 111 -2.81 -10.53 3.08
C PHE A 111 -3.67 -10.73 4.33
N TYR A 112 -3.29 -10.16 5.48
CA TYR A 112 -4.11 -10.21 6.69
C TYR A 112 -5.49 -9.57 6.48
N LEU A 113 -5.61 -8.59 5.58
CA LEU A 113 -6.88 -7.95 5.21
C LEU A 113 -7.87 -8.89 4.49
N PHE A 114 -7.41 -10.04 3.97
CA PHE A 114 -8.28 -11.02 3.31
C PHE A 114 -8.88 -12.04 4.27
N ASP A 115 -8.40 -12.09 5.51
CA ASP A 115 -8.96 -12.97 6.54
C ASP A 115 -10.36 -12.54 6.97
N GLU A 116 -11.12 -13.51 7.48
CA GLU A 116 -12.37 -13.22 8.18
C GLU A 116 -12.04 -12.61 9.55
N PRO A 117 -12.73 -11.53 9.94
CA PRO A 117 -12.59 -10.91 11.27
C PRO A 117 -12.81 -11.86 12.44
N SER A 118 -13.60 -12.92 12.24
CA SER A 118 -13.86 -13.96 13.23
C SER A 118 -12.69 -14.92 13.47
N VAL A 119 -11.65 -14.88 12.62
CA VAL A 119 -10.45 -15.70 12.80
C VAL A 119 -9.64 -15.16 13.98
N ASP A 120 -9.29 -16.04 14.90
CA ASP A 120 -8.50 -15.70 16.09
C ASP A 120 -7.21 -14.93 15.75
N GLY A 121 -6.91 -13.90 16.54
CA GLY A 121 -5.79 -12.97 16.34
C GLY A 121 -5.89 -12.07 15.10
N TYR A 122 -7.06 -11.93 14.46
CA TYR A 122 -7.22 -11.02 13.31
C TYR A 122 -6.83 -9.57 13.66
N SER A 123 -7.37 -9.03 14.76
CA SER A 123 -7.07 -7.67 15.19
C SER A 123 -5.57 -7.44 15.42
N ASP A 124 -4.89 -8.38 16.08
CA ASP A 124 -3.44 -8.29 16.29
C ASP A 124 -2.67 -8.27 14.96
N ARG A 125 -3.09 -9.08 13.98
CA ARG A 125 -2.49 -9.08 12.63
C ARG A 125 -2.70 -7.75 11.91
N ILE A 126 -3.87 -7.12 12.05
CA ILE A 126 -4.13 -5.79 11.46
C ILE A 126 -3.27 -4.71 12.13
N VAL A 127 -3.08 -4.75 13.46
CA VAL A 127 -2.15 -3.84 14.15
C VAL A 127 -0.71 -4.04 13.67
N VAL A 128 -0.27 -5.29 13.48
CA VAL A 128 1.05 -5.60 12.90
C VAL A 128 1.18 -5.07 11.46
N LEU A 129 0.12 -5.18 10.64
CA LEU A 129 0.09 -4.61 9.30
C LEU A 129 0.21 -3.08 9.35
N TYR A 130 -0.52 -2.40 10.24
CA TYR A 130 -0.40 -0.95 10.44
C TYR A 130 1.04 -0.55 10.80
N GLN A 131 1.65 -1.22 11.78
CA GLN A 131 3.04 -0.96 12.19
C GLN A 131 4.04 -1.20 11.04
N THR A 132 3.78 -2.19 10.20
CA THR A 132 4.60 -2.49 9.01
C THR A 132 4.51 -1.38 7.98
N ALA A 133 3.30 -0.88 7.70
CA ALA A 133 3.08 0.24 6.80
C ALA A 133 3.72 1.54 7.36
N TYR A 134 3.53 1.79 8.65
CA TYR A 134 4.11 2.93 9.36
C TYR A 134 5.63 2.95 9.23
N SER A 135 6.30 1.85 9.60
CA SER A 135 7.76 1.71 9.49
C SER A 135 8.28 1.89 8.06
N LEU A 136 7.53 1.40 7.06
CA LEU A 136 7.93 1.56 5.66
C LEU A 136 7.91 3.03 5.23
N ILE A 137 6.87 3.79 5.60
CA ILE A 137 6.81 5.21 5.26
C ILE A 137 7.91 5.97 6.00
N GLU A 138 8.15 5.72 7.29
CA GLU A 138 9.25 6.34 8.03
C GLU A 138 10.61 6.09 7.36
N GLN A 139 10.87 4.84 6.95
CA GLN A 139 12.09 4.51 6.24
C GLN A 139 12.22 5.28 4.92
N CYS A 140 11.12 5.45 4.17
CA CYS A 140 11.13 6.23 2.94
C CYS A 140 11.43 7.70 3.20
N LEU A 141 10.90 8.28 4.28
CA LEU A 141 11.18 9.65 4.69
C LEU A 141 12.65 9.81 5.11
N GLU A 142 13.21 8.84 5.83
CA GLU A 142 14.64 8.82 6.19
C GLU A 142 15.53 8.77 4.94
N MET A 143 15.15 7.96 3.94
CA MET A 143 15.84 7.88 2.65
C MET A 143 15.71 9.18 1.84
N ASP A 144 14.57 9.86 1.89
CA ASP A 144 14.35 11.15 1.21
C ASP A 144 15.16 12.29 1.82
N ASN A 145 15.42 12.23 3.13
CA ASN A 145 16.23 13.23 3.83
C ASN A 145 17.74 13.12 3.53
N GLN A 146 18.19 12.08 2.82
CA GLN A 146 19.57 11.98 2.34
C GLN A 146 19.79 12.89 1.12
N GLU A 147 21.05 13.24 0.84
CA GLU A 147 21.40 14.12 -0.29
C GLU A 147 20.86 13.65 -1.65
N SER A 148 20.66 12.34 -1.82
CA SER A 148 20.16 11.74 -3.06
C SER A 148 18.66 11.96 -3.31
N GLY A 149 17.87 12.27 -2.28
CA GLY A 149 16.44 12.58 -2.39
C GLY A 149 15.62 11.44 -3.01
N PHE A 150 15.24 10.44 -2.20
CA PHE A 150 14.53 9.23 -2.66
C PHE A 150 13.28 9.51 -3.51
N PHE A 151 12.45 10.48 -3.15
CA PHE A 151 11.19 10.71 -3.86
C PHE A 151 11.34 11.34 -5.24
N HIS A 152 12.45 12.02 -5.51
CA HIS A 152 12.72 12.62 -6.81
C HIS A 152 13.02 11.59 -7.91
N TYR A 153 13.50 10.41 -7.53
CA TYR A 153 13.91 9.35 -8.45
C TYR A 153 13.24 8.00 -8.14
N CYS A 154 12.13 8.03 -7.41
CA CYS A 154 11.45 6.84 -6.89
C CYS A 154 10.96 5.94 -8.05
N PRO A 155 11.46 4.69 -8.15
CA PRO A 155 10.99 3.75 -9.16
C PRO A 155 9.49 3.47 -9.01
N PHE A 156 8.81 3.20 -10.13
CA PHE A 156 7.36 3.00 -10.13
C PHE A 156 6.87 1.94 -9.12
N PHE A 157 7.57 0.81 -9.00
CA PHE A 157 7.17 -0.22 -8.03
C PHE A 157 7.32 0.27 -6.58
N CYS A 158 8.36 1.07 -6.28
CA CYS A 158 8.55 1.65 -4.95
C CYS A 158 7.38 2.58 -4.62
N TYR A 159 7.04 3.46 -5.55
CA TYR A 159 5.88 4.32 -5.45
C TYR A 159 4.58 3.54 -5.18
N GLN A 160 4.34 2.42 -5.87
CA GLN A 160 3.14 1.60 -5.64
C GLN A 160 3.09 1.01 -4.22
N VAL A 161 4.23 0.54 -3.71
CA VAL A 161 4.34 0.01 -2.34
C VAL A 161 4.12 1.12 -1.31
N PHE A 162 4.70 2.30 -1.54
CA PHE A 162 4.51 3.48 -0.69
C PHE A 162 3.04 3.91 -0.63
N VAL A 163 2.36 3.99 -1.78
CA VAL A 163 0.93 4.26 -1.86
C VAL A 163 0.12 3.22 -1.09
N SER A 164 0.42 1.92 -1.26
CA SER A 164 -0.27 0.87 -0.51
C SER A 164 -0.12 1.04 0.99
N ALA A 165 1.10 1.35 1.48
CA ALA A 165 1.34 1.64 2.89
C ALA A 165 0.51 2.84 3.37
N ALA A 166 0.46 3.94 2.61
CA ALA A 166 -0.32 5.12 2.98
C ALA A 166 -1.82 4.79 3.09
N PHE A 167 -2.39 4.03 2.15
CA PHE A 167 -3.80 3.59 2.23
C PHE A 167 -4.06 2.60 3.36
N ILE A 168 -3.10 1.75 3.72
CA ILE A 168 -3.21 0.87 4.90
C ILE A 168 -3.31 1.70 6.17
N ILE A 169 -2.40 2.66 6.36
CA ILE A 169 -2.40 3.54 7.54
C ILE A 169 -3.72 4.31 7.60
N LEU A 170 -4.12 4.92 6.48
CA LEU A 170 -5.39 5.65 6.36
C LEU A 170 -6.57 4.79 6.79
N LYS A 171 -6.77 3.62 6.16
CA LYS A 171 -7.97 2.82 6.38
C LYS A 171 -8.03 2.22 7.77
N VAL A 172 -6.89 1.75 8.31
CA VAL A 172 -6.85 1.16 9.65
C VAL A 172 -7.02 2.24 10.73
N MET A 173 -6.36 3.40 10.59
CA MET A 173 -6.46 4.50 11.54
C MET A 173 -7.85 5.12 11.58
N MET A 174 -8.55 5.16 10.43
CA MET A 174 -9.90 5.73 10.32
C MET A 174 -11.02 4.78 10.73
N ASN A 175 -10.71 3.53 11.08
CA ASN A 175 -11.71 2.57 11.54
C ASN A 175 -11.97 2.76 13.05
N GLY A 176 -13.26 2.82 13.43
CA GLY A 176 -13.69 3.12 14.81
C GLY A 176 -13.32 2.07 15.87
N TYR A 177 -12.95 0.85 15.48
CA TYR A 177 -12.41 -0.16 16.39
C TYR A 177 -10.89 0.01 16.56
N PHE A 178 -10.15 0.10 15.46
CA PHE A 178 -8.69 0.15 15.48
C PHE A 178 -8.14 1.48 15.95
N GLU A 179 -8.87 2.59 15.79
CA GLU A 179 -8.42 3.90 16.27
C GLU A 179 -8.10 3.90 17.78
N LYS A 180 -8.77 3.03 18.55
CA LYS A 180 -8.60 2.90 20.01
C LYS A 180 -7.33 2.15 20.41
N LEU A 181 -6.69 1.49 19.45
CA LEU A 181 -5.50 0.65 19.65
C LEU A 181 -4.22 1.32 19.14
N LEU A 182 -4.32 2.52 18.55
CA LEU A 182 -3.26 3.16 17.79
C LEU A 182 -2.98 4.59 18.30
N ASP A 183 -1.77 5.07 18.06
CA ASP A 183 -1.42 6.49 18.21
C ASP A 183 -1.88 7.25 16.96
N ILE A 184 -3.05 7.89 17.06
CA ILE A 184 -3.72 8.57 15.95
C ILE A 184 -3.01 9.86 15.59
N GLU A 185 -2.48 10.59 16.57
CA GLU A 185 -1.73 11.82 16.35
C GLU A 185 -0.42 11.55 15.59
N ALA A 186 0.28 10.47 15.90
CA ALA A 186 1.43 10.02 15.12
C ALA A 186 1.03 9.58 13.71
N GLY A 187 -0.04 8.77 13.59
CA GLY A 187 -0.54 8.30 12.29
C GLY A 187 -0.95 9.44 11.35
N LYS A 188 -1.65 10.46 11.86
CA LYS A 188 -2.04 11.66 11.09
C LYS A 188 -0.83 12.43 10.58
N ARG A 189 0.15 12.71 11.44
CA ARG A 189 1.40 13.37 11.02
C ARG A 189 2.14 12.57 9.95
N LEU A 190 2.15 11.25 10.07
CA LEU A 190 2.79 10.39 9.08
C LEU A 190 2.03 10.39 7.74
N LEU A 191 0.69 10.45 7.75
CA LEU A 191 -0.12 10.61 6.53
C LEU A 191 0.07 11.97 5.87
N ASP A 192 0.15 13.06 6.64
CA ASP A 192 0.43 14.39 6.10
C ASP A 192 1.81 14.44 5.43
N ALA A 193 2.80 13.79 6.05
CA ALA A 193 4.11 13.58 5.45
C ALA A 193 4.00 12.73 4.17
N ALA A 194 3.20 11.66 4.16
CA ALA A 194 2.99 10.84 2.98
C ALA A 194 2.31 11.58 1.81
N ILE A 195 1.32 12.43 2.10
CA ILE A 195 0.68 13.32 1.12
C ILE A 195 1.74 14.25 0.51
N SER A 196 2.55 14.89 1.36
CA SER A 196 3.63 15.77 0.92
C SER A 196 4.66 15.03 0.06
N SER A 197 5.02 13.81 0.42
CA SER A 197 5.93 12.94 -0.33
C SER A 197 5.37 12.53 -1.69
N LEU A 198 4.07 12.21 -1.79
CA LEU A 198 3.42 11.93 -3.07
C LEU A 198 3.42 13.15 -3.99
N ARG A 199 3.29 14.36 -3.44
CA ARG A 199 3.46 15.60 -4.23
C ARG A 199 4.88 15.77 -4.74
N LYS A 200 5.90 15.40 -3.95
CA LYS A 200 7.30 15.40 -4.41
C LYS A 200 7.57 14.40 -5.54
N MET A 201 6.88 13.26 -5.55
CA MET A 201 6.97 12.26 -6.63
C MET A 201 6.23 12.67 -7.91
N SER A 202 5.38 13.70 -7.86
CA SER A 202 4.63 14.20 -9.01
C SER A 202 5.56 14.92 -9.98
N VAL A 203 5.50 14.56 -11.26
CA VAL A 203 6.32 15.12 -12.34
C VAL A 203 5.48 15.94 -13.33
N ALA A 204 4.15 15.81 -13.27
CA ALA A 204 3.24 16.56 -14.10
C ALA A 204 1.95 16.91 -13.34
N ASN A 205 1.37 18.05 -13.68
CA ASN A 205 0.08 18.46 -13.14
C ASN A 205 -0.97 17.36 -13.37
N ASN A 206 -1.71 17.01 -12.32
CA ASN A 206 -2.77 16.01 -12.36
C ASN A 206 -2.30 14.58 -12.73
N ASP A 207 -1.01 14.27 -12.51
CA ASP A 207 -0.52 12.90 -12.63
C ASP A 207 -1.02 11.99 -11.49
N LEU A 208 -0.65 10.71 -11.55
CA LEU A 208 -1.16 9.72 -10.60
C LEU A 208 -0.71 9.98 -9.15
N PRO A 209 0.58 10.25 -8.84
CA PRO A 209 1.00 10.62 -7.48
C PRO A 209 0.23 11.84 -6.94
N GLY A 210 0.08 12.90 -7.76
CA GLY A 210 -0.70 14.07 -7.40
C GLY A 210 -2.13 13.72 -7.03
N ARG A 211 -2.86 13.03 -7.91
CA ARG A 211 -4.26 12.65 -7.66
C ARG A 211 -4.45 11.73 -6.46
N LEU A 212 -3.53 10.79 -6.22
CA LEU A 212 -3.63 9.92 -5.05
C LEU A 212 -3.40 10.69 -3.76
N SER A 213 -2.52 11.69 -3.77
CA SER A 213 -2.35 12.58 -2.62
C SER A 213 -3.60 13.41 -2.34
N ASP A 214 -4.32 13.85 -3.39
CA ASP A 214 -5.63 14.51 -3.27
C ASP A 214 -6.67 13.58 -2.62
N VAL A 215 -6.73 12.31 -3.04
CA VAL A 215 -7.66 11.32 -2.48
C VAL A 215 -7.39 11.05 -1.00
N ILE A 216 -6.13 10.85 -0.62
CA ILE A 216 -5.76 10.62 0.79
C ILE A 216 -6.06 11.88 1.62
N GLY A 217 -5.71 13.06 1.11
CA GLY A 217 -5.99 14.34 1.77
C GLY A 217 -7.50 14.56 1.97
N PHE A 218 -8.31 14.27 0.95
CA PHE A 218 -9.76 14.33 1.04
C PHE A 218 -10.28 13.49 2.22
N PHE A 219 -9.87 12.23 2.32
CA PHE A 219 -10.29 11.37 3.42
C PHE A 219 -9.84 11.89 4.80
N CYS A 220 -8.63 12.45 4.90
CA CYS A 220 -8.15 13.08 6.15
C CYS A 220 -8.98 14.30 6.59
N THR A 221 -9.66 14.96 5.65
CA THR A 221 -10.48 16.15 5.93
C THR A 221 -11.96 15.85 6.20
N LEU A 222 -12.40 14.60 6.07
CA LEU A 222 -13.80 14.26 6.30
C LEU A 222 -14.20 14.50 7.77
N PRO A 223 -15.38 15.11 8.03
CA PRO A 223 -15.87 15.31 9.39
C PRO A 223 -16.04 14.01 10.17
N ASP A 224 -16.50 12.96 9.47
CA ASP A 224 -16.55 11.60 9.98
C ASP A 224 -15.78 10.65 9.04
N PRO A 225 -14.53 10.28 9.37
CA PRO A 225 -13.73 9.38 8.54
C PRO A 225 -14.25 7.93 8.55
N ARG A 226 -15.17 7.60 9.47
CA ARG A 226 -15.75 6.25 9.59
C ARG A 226 -16.73 5.94 8.46
N VAL A 227 -17.17 6.94 7.71
CA VAL A 227 -17.98 6.75 6.49
C VAL A 227 -17.32 5.78 5.49
N ILE A 228 -15.98 5.71 5.46
CA ILE A 228 -15.24 4.81 4.55
C ILE A 228 -14.72 3.55 5.23
N SER A 229 -14.34 3.67 6.51
CA SER A 229 -13.63 2.60 7.21
C SER A 229 -14.49 1.86 8.23
N GLY A 230 -15.70 2.35 8.52
CA GLY A 230 -16.67 1.81 9.45
C GLY A 230 -16.25 1.87 10.92
N ASP A 231 -17.11 1.32 11.78
CA ASP A 231 -16.95 1.32 13.25
C ASP A 231 -16.45 -0.01 13.80
N SER A 232 -16.72 -1.10 13.09
CA SER A 232 -16.46 -2.47 13.54
C SER A 232 -15.22 -3.06 12.88
N VAL A 233 -14.73 -4.17 13.44
CA VAL A 233 -13.63 -4.95 12.82
C VAL A 233 -14.03 -5.45 11.42
N ASP A 234 -15.32 -5.74 11.21
CA ASP A 234 -15.84 -6.29 9.97
C ASP A 234 -15.76 -5.32 8.79
N ASP A 235 -15.79 -4.02 9.07
CA ASP A 235 -15.83 -2.97 8.04
C ASP A 235 -14.50 -2.77 7.30
N LEU A 236 -13.38 -3.29 7.85
CA LEU A 236 -12.08 -3.24 7.18
C LEU A 236 -11.91 -4.22 6.03
N ARG A 237 -12.84 -5.16 5.89
CA ARG A 237 -12.80 -6.21 4.88
C ARG A 237 -12.79 -5.62 3.47
N LEU A 238 -11.86 -6.10 2.64
CA LEU A 238 -11.72 -5.65 1.27
C LEU A 238 -12.82 -6.22 0.37
N ARG A 239 -13.47 -5.33 -0.41
CA ARG A 239 -14.41 -5.69 -1.48
C ARG A 239 -13.65 -5.99 -2.77
N VAL A 240 -12.64 -5.18 -3.09
CA VAL A 240 -11.69 -5.50 -4.18
C VAL A 240 -10.66 -6.49 -3.64
N ARG A 241 -10.62 -7.71 -4.18
CA ARG A 241 -9.75 -8.79 -3.66
C ARG A 241 -8.79 -9.40 -4.68
N ASN A 242 -8.87 -9.00 -5.94
CA ASN A 242 -8.12 -9.60 -7.06
C ASN A 242 -6.85 -8.80 -7.45
N ARG A 243 -6.32 -7.97 -6.53
CA ARG A 243 -5.14 -7.12 -6.78
C ARG A 243 -4.00 -7.38 -5.80
N LEU A 244 -4.02 -8.52 -5.09
CA LEU A 244 -3.01 -8.89 -4.09
C LEU A 244 -2.83 -7.75 -3.07
N SER A 245 -1.59 -7.38 -2.70
CA SER A 245 -1.31 -6.29 -1.76
C SER A 245 -1.75 -4.90 -2.21
N MET A 246 -2.12 -4.71 -3.49
CA MET A 246 -2.67 -3.43 -3.97
C MET A 246 -4.19 -3.34 -3.78
N SER A 247 -4.85 -4.42 -3.36
CA SER A 247 -6.30 -4.48 -3.18
C SER A 247 -6.83 -3.35 -2.29
N ILE A 248 -6.12 -3.01 -1.21
CA ILE A 248 -6.45 -1.89 -0.32
C ILE A 248 -6.54 -0.54 -1.04
N VAL A 249 -5.66 -0.28 -2.00
CA VAL A 249 -5.63 0.98 -2.77
C VAL A 249 -6.86 1.04 -3.67
N TYR A 250 -7.12 -0.03 -4.43
CA TYR A 250 -8.27 -0.08 -5.34
C TYR A 250 -9.60 -0.04 -4.60
N ASP A 251 -9.69 -0.70 -3.45
CA ASP A 251 -10.85 -0.69 -2.57
C ASP A 251 -11.12 0.73 -2.04
N SER A 252 -10.09 1.43 -1.57
CA SER A 252 -10.21 2.81 -1.08
C SER A 252 -10.59 3.79 -2.19
N LEU A 253 -10.02 3.63 -3.40
CA LEU A 253 -10.39 4.44 -4.57
C LEU A 253 -11.83 4.20 -5.03
N TRP A 254 -12.33 2.98 -4.84
CA TRP A 254 -13.70 2.63 -5.13
C TRP A 254 -14.66 3.31 -4.15
N GLU A 255 -14.36 3.30 -2.85
CA GLU A 255 -15.15 4.04 -1.85
C GLU A 255 -15.09 5.56 -2.08
N TRP A 256 -13.92 6.10 -2.43
CA TRP A 256 -13.77 7.51 -2.83
C TRP A 256 -14.72 7.85 -3.98
N ARG A 257 -14.72 7.05 -5.06
CA ARG A 257 -15.61 7.27 -6.21
C ARG A 257 -17.08 7.21 -5.82
N LYS A 258 -17.47 6.24 -4.99
CA LYS A 258 -18.86 6.08 -4.53
C LYS A 258 -19.36 7.30 -3.77
N HIS A 259 -18.52 7.89 -2.93
CA HIS A 259 -18.87 9.07 -2.17
C HIS A 259 -19.37 10.20 -3.08
N PHE A 260 -18.63 10.52 -4.15
CA PHE A 260 -19.02 11.56 -5.11
C PHE A 260 -20.17 11.16 -6.05
N GLN A 261 -20.37 9.87 -6.31
CA GLN A 261 -21.52 9.41 -7.11
C GLN A 261 -22.83 9.48 -6.33
N SER A 262 -22.79 9.21 -5.03
CA SER A 262 -23.97 9.34 -4.16
C SER A 262 -24.35 10.81 -3.95
N ASP A 263 -23.36 11.68 -3.70
CA ASP A 263 -23.57 13.10 -3.43
C ASP A 263 -24.03 13.88 -4.68
N GLY A 264 -23.63 13.43 -5.88
CA GLY A 264 -24.11 13.98 -7.16
C GLY A 264 -25.55 13.56 -7.51
N GLY A 265 -26.06 12.46 -6.97
CA GLY A 265 -27.41 11.95 -7.25
C GLY A 265 -28.52 12.66 -6.48
N ASP A 266 -28.19 13.23 -5.30
CA ASP A 266 -29.17 13.95 -4.48
C ASP A 266 -29.35 15.42 -4.93
N ASN A 267 -28.35 15.99 -5.61
CA ASN A 267 -28.43 17.35 -6.17
C ASN A 267 -29.16 17.43 -7.52
N GLU A 268 -29.20 16.36 -8.33
CA GLU A 268 -29.93 16.39 -9.61
C GLU A 268 -31.46 16.26 -9.43
N ASN A 269 -31.95 15.70 -8.32
CA ASN A 269 -33.38 15.59 -8.04
C ASN A 269 -33.99 16.81 -7.33
N SER A 270 -33.18 17.80 -6.93
CA SER A 270 -33.65 18.99 -6.22
C SER A 270 -33.85 20.22 -7.12
N GLU A 271 -33.42 20.19 -8.38
CA GLU A 271 -33.59 21.30 -9.33
C GLU A 271 -34.83 21.20 -10.26
N GLU A 272 -35.55 20.07 -10.32
CA GLU A 272 -36.70 19.92 -11.24
C GLU A 272 -38.10 20.28 -10.67
N THR A 273 -38.21 20.83 -9.45
CA THR A 273 -39.54 21.17 -8.86
C THR A 273 -39.74 22.63 -8.46
N GLN A 274 -38.94 23.56 -8.99
CA GLN A 274 -39.20 25.01 -8.86
C GLN A 274 -39.00 25.76 -10.17
N ASP A 275 -39.81 25.45 -11.18
CA ASP A 275 -40.22 26.50 -12.12
C ASP A 275 -41.64 26.24 -12.64
N LYS A 276 -42.63 26.45 -11.78
CA LYS A 276 -44.01 26.72 -12.19
C LYS A 276 -44.26 28.21 -12.05
N SER A 277 -44.76 28.77 -13.15
CA SER A 277 -45.63 29.94 -13.21
C SER A 277 -45.02 31.30 -12.83
N MET A 278 -44.59 32.03 -13.85
CA MET A 278 -44.94 33.45 -14.00
C MET A 278 -44.89 33.83 -15.49
N VAL A 279 -46.03 33.76 -16.16
CA VAL A 279 -46.21 34.42 -17.47
C VAL A 279 -46.94 35.74 -17.20
N PRO A 280 -46.30 36.91 -17.35
CA PRO A 280 -47.00 38.19 -17.31
C PRO A 280 -47.73 38.40 -18.63
N ASN A 281 -49.04 38.55 -18.51
CA ASN A 281 -49.95 38.87 -19.59
C ASN A 281 -49.68 40.30 -20.08
N TYR A 282 -49.09 40.46 -21.27
CA TYR A 282 -49.01 41.75 -21.95
C TYR A 282 -49.89 41.74 -23.19
N SER A 283 -51.05 42.38 -23.07
CA SER A 283 -51.75 42.95 -24.21
C SER A 283 -52.28 44.32 -23.82
N ARG A 284 -51.73 45.40 -24.41
CA ARG A 284 -52.44 46.39 -25.26
C ARG A 284 -51.77 47.79 -25.33
N PHE A 285 -51.73 48.29 -26.58
CA PHE A 285 -51.64 49.68 -27.09
C PHE A 285 -50.32 50.44 -26.83
N ARG A 286 -49.66 51.05 -27.82
CA ARG A 286 -50.09 51.71 -29.08
C ARG A 286 -49.31 51.23 -30.30
#